data_AF-A0A4S2GZ61-F1
#
_entry.id   AF-A0A4S2GZ61-F1
#
_cell.length_a   1.000
_cell.length_b   1.000
_cell.length_c   1.000
_cell.angle_alpha   90.00
_cell.angle_beta   90.00
_cell.angle_gamma   90.00
#
_symmetry.space_group_name_H-M   'P 1'
#
loop_
_entity.id
_entity.type
_entity.pdbx_description
1 polymer ?
#
loop_
_entity_poly.entity_id
_entity_poly.type
_entity_poly.pdbx_seq_one_letter_code
_entity_poly.pdbx_strand_id
1 'polypeptide(L)'
;MSDAPERDDDIHPVSRHFLWLDRPAVRQAPFYIFGALAIGLLIVEAIHPRHAAKWEALFGFYELEGFFGFCLAVLAGWPLRALLGRRPDYYRQDGDDE
;
A
#
# COMPACT_ATOMS: atom_id res chain seq x y z
N MET A 1 -15.27 -23.76 1.27
CA MET A 1 -14.34 -23.52 2.40
C MET A 1 -15.03 -22.51 3.29
N SER A 2 -15.62 -22.99 4.38
CA SER A 2 -16.68 -22.28 5.12
C SER A 2 -16.19 -20.99 5.76
N ASP A 3 -16.95 -19.94 5.48
CA ASP A 3 -16.99 -18.66 6.17
C ASP A 3 -17.63 -18.89 7.55
N ALA A 4 -16.81 -19.04 8.59
CA ALA A 4 -17.28 -19.03 9.97
C ALA A 4 -17.11 -17.59 10.49
N PRO A 5 -18.14 -16.98 11.11
CA PRO A 5 -18.00 -15.63 11.65
C PRO A 5 -16.98 -15.67 12.78
N GLU A 6 -15.80 -15.12 12.53
CA GLU A 6 -14.79 -14.84 13.55
C GLU A 6 -15.47 -13.99 14.63
N ARG A 7 -15.45 -14.47 15.88
CA ARG A 7 -16.18 -13.85 16.99
C ARG A 7 -15.69 -12.40 17.14
N ASP A 8 -16.61 -11.43 17.10
CA ASP A 8 -16.39 -9.97 17.26
C ASP A 8 -15.66 -9.62 18.59
N ASP A 9 -15.46 -10.61 19.46
CA ASP A 9 -14.80 -10.53 20.76
C ASP A 9 -13.26 -10.47 20.69
N ASP A 10 -12.62 -10.80 19.55
CA ASP A 10 -11.15 -10.84 19.39
C ASP A 10 -10.57 -9.59 18.68
N ILE A 11 -11.42 -8.60 18.37
CA ILE A 11 -11.00 -7.36 17.71
C ILE A 11 -10.75 -6.27 18.75
N HIS A 12 -9.50 -5.81 18.84
CA HIS A 12 -9.12 -4.72 19.74
C HIS A 12 -10.03 -3.47 19.51
N PRO A 13 -10.55 -2.82 20.57
CA PRO A 13 -11.57 -1.77 20.43
C PRO A 13 -11.12 -0.57 19.56
N VAL A 14 -9.81 -0.32 19.51
CA VAL A 14 -9.22 0.72 18.65
C VAL A 14 -9.23 0.32 17.16
N SER A 15 -9.01 -0.95 16.82
CA SER A 15 -8.97 -1.39 15.41
C SER A 15 -10.35 -1.37 14.75
N ARG A 16 -11.44 -1.32 15.53
CA ARG A 16 -12.81 -1.16 15.03
C ARG A 16 -12.99 0.08 14.13
N HIS A 17 -12.25 1.16 14.41
CA HIS A 17 -12.25 2.38 13.60
C HIS A 17 -11.59 2.21 12.23
N PHE A 18 -10.78 1.17 12.04
CA PHE A 18 -10.03 0.90 10.82
C PHE A 18 -10.62 -0.25 9.98
N LEU A 19 -11.67 -0.93 10.45
CA LEU A 19 -12.30 -2.03 9.71
C LEU A 19 -12.83 -1.63 8.33
N TRP A 20 -13.10 -0.35 8.09
CA TRP A 20 -13.50 0.15 6.77
C TRP A 20 -12.40 -0.03 5.71
N LEU A 21 -11.12 -0.13 6.10
CA LEU A 21 -9.99 -0.39 5.20
C LEU A 21 -10.03 -1.79 4.60
N ASP A 22 -10.71 -2.74 5.25
CA ASP A 22 -10.73 -4.13 4.81
C ASP A 22 -11.68 -4.35 3.63
N ARG A 23 -12.59 -3.39 3.39
CA ARG A 23 -13.54 -3.42 2.26
C ARG A 23 -12.78 -3.51 0.93
N PRO A 24 -13.20 -4.39 0.00
CA PRO A 24 -12.47 -4.63 -1.25
C PRO A 24 -12.33 -3.36 -2.11
N ALA A 25 -13.35 -2.49 -2.09
CA ALA A 25 -13.31 -1.22 -2.81
C ALA A 25 -12.24 -0.25 -2.24
N VAL A 26 -12.08 -0.20 -0.91
CA VAL A 26 -11.10 0.68 -0.25
C VAL A 26 -9.70 0.13 -0.47
N ARG A 27 -9.53 -1.19 -0.43
CA ARG A 27 -8.27 -1.86 -0.75
C ARG A 27 -7.78 -1.57 -2.18
N GLN A 28 -8.70 -1.46 -3.12
CA GLN A 28 -8.37 -1.16 -4.52
C GLN A 28 -8.21 0.34 -4.80
N ALA A 29 -8.77 1.21 -3.95
CA ALA A 29 -8.76 2.66 -4.16
C ALA A 29 -7.36 3.28 -4.41
N PRO A 30 -6.28 2.89 -3.68
CA PRO A 30 -4.96 3.44 -3.95
C PRO A 30 -4.47 3.20 -5.38
N PHE A 31 -4.73 2.02 -5.95
CA PHE A 31 -4.31 1.71 -7.33
C PHE A 31 -5.02 2.62 -8.34
N TYR A 32 -6.31 2.87 -8.15
CA TYR A 32 -7.06 3.77 -9.03
C TYR A 32 -6.67 5.23 -8.83
N ILE A 33 -6.49 5.69 -7.59
CA ILE A 33 -6.11 7.07 -7.27
C ILE A 33 -4.72 7.39 -7.84
N PHE A 34 -3.72 6.57 -7.51
CA PHE A 34 -2.35 6.79 -7.99
C PHE A 34 -2.21 6.52 -9.48
N GLY A 35 -2.92 5.53 -10.03
CA GLY A 35 -2.97 5.28 -11.47
C GLY A 35 -3.57 6.46 -12.24
N ALA A 36 -4.69 7.02 -11.77
CA ALA A 36 -5.30 8.20 -12.37
C ALA A 36 -4.40 9.43 -12.26
N LEU A 37 -3.73 9.62 -11.12
CA LEU A 37 -2.78 10.71 -10.92
C LEU A 37 -1.58 10.61 -11.89
N ALA A 38 -1.02 9.42 -12.06
CA ALA A 38 0.08 9.17 -13.00
C ALA A 38 -0.33 9.46 -14.45
N ILE A 39 -1.50 8.96 -14.87
CA ILE A 39 -2.05 9.26 -16.21
C ILE A 39 -2.29 10.76 -16.38
N GLY A 40 -2.84 11.44 -15.37
CA GLY A 40 -3.08 12.88 -15.40
C GLY A 40 -1.79 13.68 -15.57
N LEU A 41 -0.72 13.31 -14.87
CA LEU A 41 0.59 13.92 -15.01
C LEU A 41 1.18 13.72 -16.41
N LEU A 42 1.08 12.51 -16.98
CA LEU A 42 1.51 12.25 -18.36
C LEU A 42 0.76 13.11 -19.39
N ILE A 43 -0.54 13.35 -19.19
CA ILE A 43 -1.32 14.25 -20.05
C ILE A 43 -0.83 15.70 -19.91
N VAL A 44 -0.54 16.15 -18.68
CA VAL A 44 0.00 17.49 -18.43
C VAL A 44 1.36 17.67 -19.10
N GLU A 45 2.23 16.68 -19.02
CA GLU A 45 3.54 16.68 -19.68
C GLU A 45 3.41 16.74 -21.21
N ALA A 46 2.45 16.02 -21.79
CA ALA A 46 2.18 16.04 -23.23
C ALA A 46 1.74 17.42 -23.74
N ILE A 47 0.98 18.17 -22.93
CA ILE A 47 0.48 19.50 -23.28
C ILE A 47 1.54 20.58 -22.99
N HIS A 48 2.35 20.38 -21.96
CA HIS A 48 3.37 21.33 -21.51
C HIS A 48 4.77 20.69 -21.51
N PRO A 49 5.40 20.50 -22.68
CA PRO A 49 6.71 19.89 -22.78
C PRO A 49 7.76 20.77 -22.09
N ARG A 50 8.20 20.33 -20.91
CA ARG A 50 9.33 20.96 -20.20
C ARG A 50 10.62 20.68 -20.97
N HIS A 51 11.42 21.74 -21.17
CA HIS A 51 12.76 21.60 -21.73
C HIS A 51 13.73 21.16 -20.63
N ALA A 52 13.76 19.86 -20.35
CA ALA A 52 14.75 19.27 -19.45
C ALA A 52 16.02 18.87 -20.22
N ALA A 53 17.15 18.72 -19.53
CA ALA A 53 18.43 18.38 -20.16
C ALA A 53 18.35 17.04 -20.91
N LYS A 54 19.28 16.79 -21.85
CA LYS A 54 19.26 15.69 -22.85
C LYS A 54 18.90 14.28 -22.33
N TRP A 55 19.07 14.00 -21.03
CA TRP A 55 18.77 12.71 -20.39
C TRP A 55 17.41 12.69 -19.67
N GLU A 56 16.92 13.84 -19.22
CA GLU A 56 15.63 14.05 -18.54
C GLU A 56 14.50 14.38 -19.53
N ALA A 57 14.82 14.54 -20.81
CA ALA A 57 13.87 14.83 -21.89
C ALA A 57 13.09 13.59 -22.37
N LEU A 58 13.28 12.44 -21.72
CA LEU A 58 12.46 11.25 -21.97
C LEU A 58 11.05 11.50 -21.45
N PHE A 59 10.09 11.45 -22.37
CA PHE A 59 8.67 11.62 -22.04
C PHE A 59 8.24 10.64 -20.95
N GLY A 60 7.66 11.14 -19.87
CA GLY A 60 7.19 10.36 -18.73
C GLY A 60 8.27 9.97 -17.73
N PHE A 61 9.49 10.51 -17.82
CA PHE A 61 10.59 10.09 -16.97
C PHE A 61 10.30 10.30 -15.48
N TYR A 62 9.86 11.49 -15.09
CA TYR A 62 9.63 11.83 -13.67
C TYR A 62 8.34 11.19 -13.13
N GLU A 63 7.34 11.03 -13.99
CA GLU A 63 6.06 10.44 -13.69
C GLU A 63 6.22 8.93 -13.44
N LEU A 64 6.98 8.26 -14.30
CA LEU A 64 7.28 6.83 -14.14
C LEU A 64 8.27 6.58 -13.01
N GLU A 65 9.37 7.33 -12.93
CA GLU A 65 10.36 7.17 -11.86
C GLU A 65 9.73 7.37 -10.48
N GLY A 66 8.94 8.42 -10.29
CA GLY A 66 8.23 8.67 -9.03
C GLY A 66 7.20 7.59 -8.70
N PHE A 67 6.44 7.12 -9.70
CA PHE A 67 5.46 6.05 -9.50
C PHE A 67 6.13 4.72 -9.14
N PHE A 68 7.19 4.33 -9.85
CA PHE A 68 7.95 3.11 -9.55
C PHE A 68 8.70 3.21 -8.22
N GLY A 69 9.30 4.37 -7.91
CA GLY A 69 9.95 4.63 -6.62
C GLY A 69 8.97 4.48 -5.45
N PHE A 70 7.77 5.05 -5.58
CA PHE A 70 6.71 4.87 -4.59
C PHE A 70 6.25 3.41 -4.48
N CYS A 71 6.01 2.73 -5.60
CA CYS A 71 5.65 1.31 -5.61
C CYS A 71 6.71 0.46 -4.90
N LEU A 72 7.99 0.67 -5.22
CA LEU A 72 9.09 -0.05 -4.58
C LEU A 72 9.15 0.22 -3.07
N ALA A 73 8.93 1.47 -2.64
CA ALA A 73 8.88 1.82 -1.22
C ALA A 73 7.75 1.09 -0.47
N VAL A 74 6.57 0.98 -1.08
CA VAL A 74 5.43 0.22 -0.52
C VAL A 74 5.73 -1.28 -0.51
N LEU A 75 6.25 -1.83 -1.61
CA LEU A 75 6.61 -3.25 -1.70
C LEU A 75 7.73 -3.61 -0.72
N ALA A 76 8.63 -2.69 -0.40
CA ALA A 76 9.69 -2.88 0.59
C ALA A 76 9.15 -3.16 2.00
N GLY A 77 7.86 -2.93 2.27
CA GLY A 77 7.20 -3.38 3.50
C GLY A 77 7.19 -4.90 3.67
N TRP A 78 7.06 -5.68 2.58
CA TRP A 78 7.10 -7.15 2.64
C TRP A 78 8.46 -7.71 3.11
N PRO A 79 9.61 -7.34 2.53
CA PRO A 79 10.90 -7.81 3.01
C PRO A 79 11.24 -7.23 4.39
N LEU A 80 10.84 -6.00 4.71
CA LEU A 80 10.98 -5.45 6.07
C LEU A 80 10.21 -6.28 7.09
N ARG A 81 8.99 -6.73 6.76
CA ARG A 81 8.22 -7.64 7.60
C ARG A 81 8.84 -9.03 7.68
N ALA A 82 9.49 -9.52 6.62
CA ALA A 82 10.22 -10.78 6.70
C ALA A 82 11.46 -10.69 7.61
N LEU A 83 12.15 -9.55 7.60
CA LEU A 83 13.39 -9.34 8.36
C LEU A 83 13.15 -9.00 9.84
N LEU A 84 12.18 -8.13 10.12
CA LEU A 84 11.90 -7.60 11.46
C LEU A 84 10.61 -8.17 12.07
N GLY A 85 9.81 -8.89 11.27
CA GLY A 85 8.53 -9.43 11.71
C GLY A 85 8.70 -10.47 12.80
N ARG A 86 8.02 -10.23 13.92
CA ARG A 86 7.93 -11.18 15.02
C ARG A 86 7.02 -12.35 14.67
N ARG A 87 7.26 -13.49 15.31
CA ARG A 87 6.38 -14.66 15.16
C ARG A 87 4.94 -14.31 15.55
N PRO A 88 3.93 -14.88 14.86
CA PRO A 88 2.52 -14.60 15.13
C PRO A 88 2.13 -14.84 16.59
N ASP A 89 2.70 -15.88 17.21
CA ASP A 89 2.37 -16.28 18.58
C ASP A 89 3.21 -15.57 19.65
N TYR A 90 3.99 -14.55 19.29
CA TYR A 90 4.96 -13.98 20.23
C TYR A 90 4.35 -13.41 21.52
N TYR A 91 3.11 -12.88 21.46
CA TYR A 91 2.43 -12.31 22.63
C TYR A 91 1.38 -13.26 23.23
N ARG A 92 1.29 -14.50 22.76
CA ARG A 92 0.45 -15.50 23.42
C ARG A 92 1.09 -15.76 24.79
N GLN A 93 0.41 -15.36 25.86
CA GLN A 93 0.87 -15.61 27.22
C GLN A 93 0.86 -17.12 27.44
N ASP A 94 2.04 -17.72 27.57
CA ASP A 94 2.23 -19.13 27.97
C ASP A 94 1.89 -19.33 29.47
N GLY A 95 0.85 -18.68 30.02
CA GLY A 95 0.71 -18.51 31.48
C GLY A 95 -0.69 -18.50 32.10
N ASP A 96 -1.77 -18.71 31.35
CA ASP A 96 -3.14 -18.58 31.89
C ASP A 96 -3.92 -19.92 31.96
N ASP A 97 -3.21 -21.05 32.13
CA ASP A 97 -3.80 -22.38 32.37
C ASP A 97 -3.23 -23.07 33.64
N GLU A 98 -3.25 -22.38 34.79
CA GLU A 98 -3.29 -23.02 36.14
C GLU A 98 -4.54 -22.57 36.91
#